data_AF-A0A935PF69-F1
#
_entry.id   AF-A0A935PF69-F1
#
_cell.length_a   1.000
_cell.length_b   1.000
_cell.length_c   1.000
_cell.angle_alpha   90.00
_cell.angle_beta   90.00
_cell.angle_gamma   90.00
#
_symmetry.space_group_name_H-M   'P 1'
#
loop_
_entity.id
_entity.type
_entity.pdbx_description
1 polymer ?
#
loop_
_entity_poly.entity_id
_entity_poly.type
_entity_poly.pdbx_seq_one_letter_code
_entity_poly.pdbx_strand_id
1 'polypeptide(L)'
;MSYALRERKPSRDIFENLSGSRLTPSFLRVGALPPTSTSGSSSPCGTSRTPSRGGCDEYETLLTQNPIWEVPDERGRRPRRGPVHPSRHPGPMLRSAGVPWISGKTQPYSCYDEFHFEIPTGKAGDVYDRYLVRIRRCARAPSIARQAVDGLPEGPWTAAGSPPVLSRKGRLEA
;
A
#
# COMPACT_ATOMS: atom_id res chain seq x y z
N MET A 1 18.56 -6.41 -4.14
CA MET A 1 17.69 -6.71 -2.98
C MET A 1 17.77 -5.64 -1.88
N SER A 2 18.93 -5.06 -1.61
CA SER A 2 19.13 -4.06 -0.54
C SER A 2 18.36 -2.73 -0.73
N TYR A 3 18.16 -2.28 -1.98
CA TYR A 3 17.45 -1.04 -2.29
C TYR A 3 16.00 -1.02 -1.77
N ALA A 4 15.20 -2.04 -2.10
CA ALA A 4 13.80 -2.11 -1.66
C ALA A 4 13.65 -2.24 -0.13
N LEU A 5 14.59 -2.89 0.54
CA LEU A 5 14.61 -2.98 2.01
C LEU A 5 14.96 -1.65 2.67
N ARG A 6 15.83 -0.84 2.04
CA ARG A 6 16.14 0.53 2.48
C ARG A 6 14.91 1.43 2.35
N GLU A 7 14.22 1.39 1.22
CA GLU A 7 13.01 2.20 0.98
C GLU A 7 11.83 1.82 1.87
N ARG A 8 11.80 0.60 2.39
CA ARG A 8 10.77 0.17 3.33
C ARG A 8 10.92 0.80 4.73
N LYS A 9 12.11 1.31 5.10
CA LYS A 9 12.37 1.83 6.45
C LYS A 9 11.45 3.00 6.84
N PRO A 10 11.30 4.07 6.04
CA PRO A 10 10.43 5.19 6.40
C PRO A 10 8.97 4.79 6.66
N SER A 11 8.43 3.87 5.85
CA SER A 11 7.07 3.34 6.08
C SER A 11 6.94 2.59 7.42
N ARG A 12 8.00 1.91 7.86
CA ARG A 12 8.01 1.20 9.15
C ARG A 12 8.18 2.14 10.33
N ASP A 13 8.92 3.24 10.16
CA ASP A 13 9.06 4.26 11.21
C ASP A 13 7.70 4.94 11.48
N ILE A 14 6.84 5.07 10.47
CA ILE A 14 5.43 5.49 10.66
C ILE A 14 4.68 4.48 11.55
N PHE A 15 4.76 3.18 11.25
CA PHE A 15 4.07 2.17 12.04
C PHE A 15 4.57 2.10 13.49
N GLU A 16 5.87 2.28 13.69
CA GLU A 16 6.46 2.37 15.02
C GLU A 16 5.95 3.59 15.79
N ASN A 17 5.92 4.77 15.17
CA ASN A 17 5.39 5.97 15.79
C ASN A 17 3.90 5.84 16.17
N LEU A 18 3.11 5.14 15.35
CA LEU A 18 1.67 4.98 15.57
C LEU A 18 1.33 3.90 16.60
N SER A 19 2.09 2.79 16.63
CA SER A 19 1.70 1.57 17.36
C SER A 19 2.76 1.02 18.30
N GLY A 20 3.97 1.58 18.29
CA GLY A 20 5.14 1.05 18.99
C GLY A 20 5.75 -0.20 18.36
N SER A 21 5.20 -0.72 17.26
CA SER A 21 5.70 -1.91 16.55
C SER A 21 5.90 -1.64 15.05
N ARG A 22 7.00 -2.15 14.50
CA ARG A 22 7.37 -2.02 13.08
C ARG A 22 6.74 -3.07 12.16
N LEU A 23 6.31 -4.20 12.71
CA LEU A 23 5.89 -5.39 11.93
C LEU A 23 4.48 -5.85 12.26
N THR A 24 4.10 -5.79 13.54
CA THR A 24 2.80 -6.22 14.06
C THR A 24 2.06 -5.01 14.64
N PRO A 25 1.64 -4.06 13.79
CA PRO A 25 0.99 -2.85 14.27
C PRO A 25 -0.47 -3.14 14.66
N SER A 26 -0.78 -3.11 15.96
CA SER A 26 -2.12 -3.38 16.50
C SER A 26 -2.99 -2.11 16.61
N PHE A 27 -2.98 -1.25 15.58
CA PHE A 27 -3.73 0.02 15.59
C PHE A 27 -5.11 -0.05 14.91
N LEU A 28 -5.37 -1.00 14.02
CA LEU A 28 -6.72 -1.18 13.47
C LEU A 28 -7.54 -2.04 14.44
N ARG A 29 -8.57 -1.45 15.05
CA ARG A 29 -9.52 -2.16 15.92
C ARG A 29 -10.94 -1.95 15.42
N VAL A 30 -11.83 -2.87 15.80
CA VAL A 30 -13.27 -2.72 15.54
C VAL A 30 -13.76 -1.48 16.29
N GLY A 31 -14.33 -0.53 15.55
CA GLY A 31 -14.94 0.68 16.09
C GLY A 31 -13.99 1.85 16.34
N ALA A 32 -12.66 1.71 16.31
CA ALA A 32 -11.78 2.84 16.59
C ALA A 32 -10.32 2.62 16.17
N LEU A 33 -9.63 3.74 15.94
CA LEU A 33 -8.17 3.80 16.12
C LEU A 33 -7.86 4.07 17.60
N PRO A 34 -6.84 3.40 18.18
CA PRO A 34 -6.40 3.71 19.53
C PRO A 34 -5.92 5.16 19.62
N PRO A 35 -6.03 5.81 20.79
CA PRO A 35 -5.44 7.13 20.99
C PRO A 35 -3.95 7.04 20.67
N THR A 36 -3.52 7.77 19.65
CA THR A 36 -2.12 7.87 19.28
C THR A 36 -1.37 8.52 20.45
N SER A 37 -0.21 7.96 20.82
CA SER A 37 0.56 8.38 21.99
C SER A 37 1.26 9.74 21.82
N THR A 38 1.09 10.42 20.69
CA THR A 38 1.82 11.64 20.36
C THR A 38 0.88 12.81 20.14
N SER A 39 0.83 13.70 21.13
CA SER A 39 0.16 15.01 21.12
C SER A 39 0.75 16.02 20.13
N GLY A 40 1.27 15.57 18.99
CA GLY A 40 1.97 16.42 18.02
C GLY A 40 2.17 15.82 16.63
N SER A 41 1.44 14.76 16.24
CA SER A 41 1.73 13.99 15.03
C SER A 41 0.83 14.28 13.81
N SER A 42 0.28 15.49 13.65
CA SER A 42 -0.19 15.90 12.32
C SER A 42 0.98 16.07 11.33
N SER A 43 2.20 16.29 11.84
CA SER A 43 3.40 16.60 11.03
C SER A 43 4.19 15.42 10.42
N PRO A 44 4.38 14.23 11.07
CA PRO A 44 5.27 13.20 10.54
C PRO A 44 4.74 12.51 9.28
N CYS A 45 3.43 12.57 8.98
CA CYS A 45 2.89 12.07 7.72
C CYS A 45 3.23 12.98 6.53
N GLY A 46 3.39 14.30 6.76
CA GLY A 46 3.80 15.27 5.73
C GLY A 46 5.30 15.19 5.42
N THR A 47 6.13 14.87 6.41
CA THR A 47 7.60 14.76 6.26
C THR A 47 8.10 13.34 6.01
N SER A 48 7.30 12.31 6.33
CA SER A 48 7.66 10.93 5.99
C SER A 48 7.66 10.81 4.49
N ARG A 49 8.88 10.77 3.97
CA ARG A 49 9.23 10.48 2.58
C ARG A 49 8.56 9.17 2.18
N THR A 50 7.30 9.28 1.76
CA THR A 50 6.56 8.25 1.03
C THR A 50 7.54 7.75 -0.04
N PRO A 51 7.71 6.43 -0.25
CA PRO A 51 8.69 5.91 -1.19
C PRO A 51 8.62 6.75 -2.47
N SER A 52 9.68 7.54 -2.66
CA SER A 52 9.70 8.57 -3.68
C SER A 52 9.57 7.85 -5.02
N ARG A 53 8.81 8.41 -5.96
CA ARG A 53 8.74 7.89 -7.33
C ARG A 53 10.12 7.48 -7.86
N GLY A 54 11.16 8.25 -7.52
CA GLY A 54 12.56 7.94 -7.86
C GLY A 54 13.08 6.54 -7.49
N GLY A 55 12.57 5.90 -6.42
CA GLY A 55 12.94 4.51 -6.11
C GLY A 55 12.33 3.52 -7.09
N CYS A 56 11.06 3.74 -7.47
CA CYS A 56 10.41 2.97 -8.51
C CYS A 56 11.05 3.20 -9.89
N ASP A 57 11.44 4.44 -10.21
CA ASP A 57 12.09 4.79 -11.47
C ASP A 57 13.47 4.11 -11.60
N GLU A 58 14.21 4.00 -10.50
CA GLU A 58 15.46 3.24 -10.43
C GLU A 58 15.23 1.74 -10.65
N TYR A 59 14.17 1.16 -10.05
CA TYR A 59 13.80 -0.24 -10.32
C TYR A 59 13.36 -0.49 -11.75
N GLU A 60 12.65 0.45 -12.37
CA GLU A 60 12.28 0.36 -13.79
C GLU A 60 13.52 0.37 -14.68
N THR A 61 14.48 1.25 -14.40
CA THR A 61 15.74 1.33 -15.13
C THR A 61 16.57 0.03 -14.99
N LEU A 62 16.69 -0.50 -13.77
CA LEU A 62 17.55 -1.67 -13.49
C LEU A 62 16.94 -3.01 -13.93
N LEU A 63 15.62 -3.15 -13.87
CA LEU A 63 14.94 -4.41 -14.15
C LEU A 63 14.11 -4.36 -15.43
N THR A 64 13.29 -3.33 -15.62
CA THR A 64 12.35 -3.29 -16.75
C THR A 64 13.09 -3.12 -18.08
N GLN A 65 14.14 -2.29 -18.11
CA GLN A 65 14.96 -2.07 -19.31
C GLN A 65 16.08 -3.11 -19.49
N ASN A 66 16.19 -4.07 -18.57
CA ASN A 66 17.26 -5.06 -18.62
C ASN A 66 16.89 -6.19 -19.60
N PRO A 67 17.67 -6.42 -20.67
CA PRO A 67 17.36 -7.47 -21.63
C PRO A 67 17.31 -8.85 -20.96
N ILE A 68 18.12 -9.12 -19.94
CA ILE A 68 18.12 -10.39 -19.17
C ILE A 68 16.76 -10.65 -18.53
N TRP A 69 16.07 -9.59 -18.10
CA TRP A 69 14.75 -9.65 -17.47
C TRP A 69 13.62 -9.77 -18.49
N GLU A 70 13.85 -9.27 -19.71
CA GLU A 70 12.93 -9.45 -20.84
C GLU A 70 13.08 -10.82 -21.52
N VAL A 71 14.25 -11.47 -21.43
CA VAL A 71 14.46 -12.79 -22.05
C VAL A 71 13.47 -13.79 -21.44
N PRO A 72 12.69 -14.49 -22.28
CA PRO A 72 11.88 -15.60 -21.80
C PRO A 72 12.77 -16.62 -21.09
N ASP A 73 12.28 -17.22 -20.01
CA ASP A 73 12.84 -18.46 -19.43
C ASP A 73 13.23 -19.45 -20.56
N GLU A 74 14.27 -20.27 -20.36
CA GLU A 74 14.97 -21.13 -21.35
C GLU A 74 14.04 -22.00 -22.24
N ARG A 75 12.75 -22.04 -21.94
CA ARG A 75 11.66 -22.71 -22.65
C ARG A 75 10.83 -21.82 -23.58
N GLY A 76 11.16 -20.54 -23.75
CA GLY A 76 10.45 -19.62 -24.66
C GLY A 76 8.99 -19.33 -24.30
N ARG A 77 8.54 -19.68 -23.08
CA ARG A 77 7.14 -19.54 -22.67
C ARG A 77 6.96 -18.28 -21.84
N ARG A 78 6.30 -17.27 -22.40
CA ARG A 78 5.40 -16.43 -21.59
C ARG A 78 4.45 -17.41 -20.91
N PRO A 79 4.35 -17.48 -19.56
CA PRO A 79 3.42 -18.39 -18.91
C PRO A 79 2.04 -18.17 -19.51
N ARG A 80 1.58 -19.21 -20.21
CA ARG A 80 0.39 -19.19 -21.06
C ARG A 80 -0.78 -18.64 -20.26
N ARG A 81 -1.59 -17.81 -20.90
CA ARG A 81 -2.91 -17.35 -20.41
C ARG A 81 -3.76 -18.58 -20.07
N GLY A 82 -3.65 -19.08 -18.84
CA GLY A 82 -4.65 -19.97 -18.26
C GLY A 82 -5.95 -19.18 -18.05
N PRO A 83 -7.11 -19.84 -17.94
CA PRO A 83 -8.36 -19.16 -17.62
C PRO A 83 -8.23 -18.46 -16.26
N VAL A 84 -8.19 -17.13 -16.27
CA VAL A 84 -8.10 -16.31 -15.06
C VAL A 84 -9.51 -16.00 -14.59
N HIS A 85 -9.95 -16.71 -13.56
CA HIS A 85 -11.24 -16.45 -12.92
C HIS A 85 -11.08 -15.54 -11.69
N PRO A 86 -11.94 -14.52 -11.52
CA PRO A 86 -11.86 -13.57 -10.41
C PRO A 86 -12.01 -14.24 -9.03
N SER A 87 -12.76 -15.34 -8.94
CA SER A 87 -12.94 -16.12 -7.71
C SER A 87 -11.69 -16.90 -7.28
N ARG A 88 -10.80 -17.24 -8.22
CA ARG A 88 -9.60 -18.04 -7.96
C ARG A 88 -8.31 -17.22 -7.97
N HIS A 89 -8.29 -16.09 -8.68
CA HIS A 89 -7.07 -15.33 -8.95
C HIS A 89 -7.26 -13.83 -8.69
N PRO A 90 -7.42 -13.38 -7.44
CA PRO A 90 -7.64 -11.96 -7.14
C PRO A 90 -6.39 -11.09 -7.35
N GLY A 91 -6.61 -9.78 -7.46
CA GLY A 91 -5.55 -8.77 -7.39
C GLY A 91 -4.66 -8.70 -8.64
N PRO A 92 -3.32 -8.76 -8.49
CA PRO A 92 -2.39 -8.55 -9.61
C PRO A 92 -2.48 -9.63 -10.69
N MET A 93 -2.94 -10.85 -10.37
CA MET A 93 -3.12 -11.90 -11.37
C MET A 93 -4.26 -11.57 -12.34
N LEU A 94 -5.42 -11.16 -11.82
CA LEU A 94 -6.56 -10.71 -12.63
C LEU A 94 -6.20 -9.49 -13.49
N ARG A 95 -5.53 -8.51 -12.89
CA ARG A 95 -5.12 -7.28 -13.59
C ARG A 95 -4.08 -7.51 -14.67
N SER A 96 -3.15 -8.45 -14.48
CA SER A 96 -2.18 -8.80 -15.51
C SER A 96 -2.85 -9.38 -16.76
N ALA A 97 -4.01 -10.02 -16.62
CA ALA A 97 -4.78 -10.59 -17.73
C ALA A 97 -5.72 -9.58 -18.42
N GLY A 98 -5.59 -8.29 -18.11
CA GLY A 98 -6.37 -7.21 -18.73
C GLY A 98 -7.72 -6.92 -18.07
N VAL A 99 -8.04 -7.55 -16.94
CA VAL A 99 -9.30 -7.31 -16.23
C VAL A 99 -9.09 -6.24 -15.15
N PRO A 100 -9.68 -5.02 -15.28
CA PRO A 100 -9.46 -3.90 -14.37
C PRO A 100 -10.28 -4.04 -13.07
N TRP A 101 -10.00 -5.08 -12.29
CA TRP A 101 -10.75 -5.39 -11.07
C TRP A 101 -9.94 -5.08 -9.81
N ILE A 102 -10.51 -4.26 -8.93
CA ILE A 102 -9.97 -3.97 -7.60
C ILE A 102 -11.12 -3.69 -6.64
N SER A 103 -11.10 -4.29 -5.44
CA SER A 103 -12.17 -4.13 -4.46
C SER A 103 -12.42 -2.67 -4.12
N GLY A 104 -11.38 -1.85 -3.97
CA GLY A 104 -11.54 -0.42 -3.67
C GLY A 104 -12.37 0.40 -4.68
N LYS A 105 -12.51 -0.05 -5.94
CA LYS A 105 -13.42 0.61 -6.92
C LYS A 105 -14.69 -0.18 -7.18
N THR A 106 -14.59 -1.51 -7.26
CA THR A 106 -15.74 -2.36 -7.62
C THR A 106 -16.69 -2.59 -6.46
N GLN A 107 -16.18 -2.59 -5.24
CA GLN A 107 -16.93 -2.71 -4.00
C GLN A 107 -16.29 -1.79 -2.95
N PRO A 108 -16.52 -0.47 -3.07
CA PRO A 108 -15.83 0.52 -2.27
C PRO A 108 -16.09 0.29 -0.77
N TYR A 109 -15.04 0.46 0.01
CA TYR A 109 -15.03 0.40 1.47
C TYR A 109 -14.17 1.56 1.97
N SER A 110 -14.31 1.99 3.23
CA SER A 110 -13.42 2.99 3.85
C SER A 110 -13.10 4.19 2.96
N CYS A 111 -14.13 4.84 2.39
CA CYS A 111 -14.06 6.00 1.48
C CYS A 111 -13.15 5.85 0.24
N TYR A 112 -12.88 4.62 -0.22
CA TYR A 112 -12.06 4.42 -1.43
C TYR A 112 -12.68 4.97 -2.73
N ASP A 113 -13.98 5.26 -2.73
CA ASP A 113 -14.73 5.92 -3.80
C ASP A 113 -14.37 7.41 -3.98
N GLU A 114 -13.87 8.07 -2.93
CA GLU A 114 -13.46 9.48 -2.98
C GLU A 114 -12.06 9.67 -3.59
N PHE A 115 -11.24 8.60 -3.67
CA PHE A 115 -9.87 8.69 -4.17
C PHE A 115 -9.76 8.51 -5.68
N HIS A 116 -9.00 9.40 -6.33
CA HIS A 116 -8.75 9.35 -7.76
C HIS A 116 -7.44 8.63 -8.11
N PHE A 117 -7.54 7.37 -8.53
CA PHE A 117 -6.42 6.58 -9.02
C PHE A 117 -6.78 5.70 -10.23
N GLU A 118 -5.77 5.44 -11.06
CA GLU A 118 -5.87 4.54 -12.22
C GLU A 118 -5.55 3.09 -11.81
N ILE A 119 -6.22 2.12 -12.43
CA ILE A 119 -5.98 0.70 -12.20
C ILE A 119 -4.97 0.21 -13.25
N PRO A 120 -3.72 -0.12 -12.87
CA PRO A 120 -2.77 -0.67 -13.83
C PRO A 120 -3.21 -2.07 -14.26
N THR A 121 -3.33 -2.28 -15.57
CA THR A 121 -3.63 -3.57 -16.20
C THR A 121 -2.50 -4.01 -17.14
N GLY A 122 -2.33 -5.32 -17.26
CA GLY A 122 -1.48 -5.97 -18.27
C GLY A 122 -2.29 -6.39 -19.50
N LYS A 123 -1.67 -7.13 -20.42
CA LYS A 123 -2.31 -7.59 -21.67
C LYS A 123 -2.24 -9.10 -21.84
N ALA A 124 -1.08 -9.70 -21.59
CA ALA A 124 -0.78 -11.10 -21.82
C ALA A 124 -1.06 -12.00 -20.60
N GLY A 125 -1.01 -11.45 -19.38
CA GLY A 125 -1.20 -12.22 -18.13
C GLY A 125 0.01 -13.05 -17.71
N ASP A 126 1.16 -12.78 -18.31
CA ASP A 126 2.44 -13.41 -18.00
C ASP A 126 3.07 -12.87 -16.71
N VAL A 127 4.20 -13.46 -16.31
CA VAL A 127 4.93 -13.06 -15.10
C VAL A 127 5.47 -11.63 -15.23
N TYR A 128 5.83 -11.21 -16.44
CA TYR A 128 6.30 -9.86 -16.72
C TYR A 128 5.20 -8.82 -16.51
N ASP A 129 4.00 -9.04 -17.04
CA ASP A 129 2.83 -8.19 -16.81
C ASP A 129 2.44 -8.12 -15.33
N ARG A 130 2.56 -9.24 -14.61
CA ARG A 130 2.35 -9.28 -13.15
C ARG A 130 3.37 -8.45 -12.38
N TYR A 131 4.61 -8.38 -12.88
CA TYR A 131 5.66 -7.51 -12.35
C TYR A 131 5.33 -6.04 -12.66
N LEU A 132 5.02 -5.70 -13.91
CA LEU A 132 4.67 -4.34 -14.32
C LEU A 132 3.47 -3.79 -13.54
N VAL A 133 2.42 -4.58 -13.34
CA VAL A 133 1.24 -4.19 -12.55
C VAL A 133 1.63 -3.87 -11.10
N ARG A 134 2.62 -4.55 -10.52
CA ARG A 134 3.11 -4.27 -9.16
C ARG A 134 3.91 -2.98 -9.11
N ILE A 135 4.85 -2.78 -10.03
CA ILE A 135 5.68 -1.57 -10.08
C ILE A 135 4.83 -0.32 -10.31
N ARG A 136 3.93 -0.35 -11.30
CA ARG A 136 3.00 0.75 -11.57
C ARG A 136 2.10 1.06 -10.37
N ARG A 137 1.68 0.04 -9.62
CA ARG A 137 0.92 0.23 -8.37
C ARG A 137 1.77 0.90 -7.30
N CYS A 138 3.02 0.47 -7.11
CA CYS A 138 3.94 1.09 -6.16
C CYS A 138 4.19 2.56 -6.50
N ALA A 139 4.39 2.90 -7.77
CA ALA A 139 4.58 4.28 -8.22
C ALA A 139 3.35 5.18 -7.98
N ARG A 140 2.13 4.61 -8.01
CA ARG A 140 0.88 5.35 -7.77
C ARG A 140 0.47 5.42 -6.31
N ALA A 141 0.89 4.48 -5.46
CA ALA A 141 0.50 4.41 -4.04
C ALA A 141 0.76 5.72 -3.26
N PRO A 142 1.90 6.44 -3.44
CA PRO A 142 2.11 7.73 -2.79
C PRO A 142 1.07 8.80 -3.14
N SER A 143 0.52 8.77 -4.36
CA SER A 143 -0.52 9.70 -4.78
C SER A 143 -1.82 9.52 -3.99
N ILE A 144 -2.17 8.27 -3.67
CA ILE A 144 -3.38 7.95 -2.89
C ILE A 144 -3.16 8.37 -1.44
N ALA A 145 -1.98 8.10 -0.89
CA ALA A 145 -1.63 8.53 0.47
C ALA A 145 -1.69 10.06 0.63
N ARG A 146 -1.22 10.83 -0.36
CA ARG A 146 -1.33 12.29 -0.35
C ARG A 146 -2.78 12.76 -0.37
N GLN A 147 -3.61 12.22 -1.27
CA GLN A 147 -5.04 12.53 -1.31
C GLN A 147 -5.73 12.24 0.03
N ALA A 148 -5.35 11.16 0.72
CA ALA A 148 -5.89 10.83 2.04
C ALA A 148 -5.43 11.78 3.16
N VAL A 149 -4.22 12.32 3.08
CA VAL A 149 -3.72 13.32 4.04
C VAL A 149 -4.37 14.68 3.77
N ASP A 150 -4.48 15.09 2.50
CA ASP A 150 -5.06 16.37 2.10
C ASP A 150 -6.58 16.41 2.34
N GLY A 151 -7.25 15.26 2.21
CA GLY A 151 -8.70 15.12 2.41
C GLY A 151 -9.12 14.69 3.81
N LEU A 152 -8.23 14.74 4.81
CA LEU A 152 -8.54 14.26 6.16
C LEU A 152 -9.53 15.23 6.86
N PRO A 153 -10.76 14.79 7.20
CA PRO A 153 -11.72 15.64 7.89
C PRO A 153 -11.34 15.79 9.37
N GLU A 154 -11.68 16.94 9.96
CA GLU A 154 -11.60 17.12 11.40
C GLU A 154 -12.76 16.37 12.09
N GLY A 155 -12.48 15.69 13.20
CA GLY A 155 -13.51 14.98 13.97
C GLY A 155 -12.96 13.87 14.85
N PRO A 156 -13.85 13.22 15.64
CA PRO A 156 -13.48 12.05 16.43
C PRO A 156 -13.16 10.85 15.52
N TRP A 157 -12.03 10.19 15.79
CA TRP A 157 -11.58 8.99 15.05
C TRP A 157 -12.03 7.66 15.69
N THR A 158 -12.94 7.73 16.67
CA THR A 158 -13.48 6.59 17.40
C THR A 158 -14.99 6.60 17.34
N ALA A 159 -15.61 5.44 17.10
CA ALA A 159 -17.05 5.27 17.18
C ALA A 159 -17.56 5.55 18.60
N ALA A 160 -18.74 6.15 18.69
CA ALA A 160 -19.41 6.40 19.96
C ALA A 160 -19.62 5.08 20.72
N GLY A 161 -19.19 5.02 21.98
CA GLY A 161 -19.33 3.84 22.84
C GLY A 161 -18.23 2.77 22.70
N SER A 162 -17.18 3.02 21.92
CA SER A 162 -16.03 2.10 21.89
C SER A 162 -15.35 2.02 23.26
N PRO A 163 -15.05 0.81 23.78
CA PRO A 163 -14.36 0.67 25.07
C PRO A 163 -12.99 1.36 25.03
N PRO A 164 -12.58 2.04 26.12
CA PRO A 164 -11.29 2.72 26.18
C PRO A 164 -10.14 1.72 26.00
N VAL A 165 -9.21 2.05 25.11
CA VAL A 165 -8.16 1.16 24.62
C VAL A 165 -7.10 0.86 25.68
N LEU A 166 -6.84 1.79 26.59
CA LEU A 166 -5.94 1.67 27.73
C LEU A 166 -6.49 2.54 28.86
N SER A 167 -6.36 2.09 30.12
CA SER A 167 -6.53 3.00 31.25
C SER A 167 -5.55 4.17 31.08
N ARG A 168 -6.02 5.40 31.29
CA ARG A 168 -5.14 6.58 31.30
C ARG A 168 -4.03 6.26 32.31
N LYS A 169 -2.79 6.07 31.84
CA LYS A 169 -1.67 5.72 32.73
C LYS A 169 -1.63 6.80 33.80
N GLY A 170 -1.96 6.46 35.04
CA GLY A 170 -1.87 7.40 36.15
C GLY A 170 -0.48 8.01 36.10
N ARG A 171 -0.40 9.34 36.02
CA ARG A 171 0.81 10.05 36.35
C ARG A 171 1.13 9.60 37.79
N LEU A 172 2.15 8.77 37.95
CA LEU A 172 2.72 8.51 39.27
C LEU A 172 3.28 9.86 39.72
N GLU A 173 2.47 10.60 40.47
CA GLU A 173 2.92 11.74 41.23
C GLU A 173 3.76 11.19 42.39
N ALA A 174 5.04 11.59 42.41
CA ALA A 174 6.05 11.48 43.47
C ALA A 174 6.37 10.09 44.05
#